data_AF-A0A836W832-F1
#
_entry.id   AF-A0A836W832-F1
#
_cell.length_a   1.000
_cell.length_b   1.000
_cell.length_c   1.000
_cell.angle_alpha   90.00
_cell.angle_beta   90.00
_cell.angle_gamma   90.00
#
_symmetry.space_group_name_H-M   'P 1'
#
loop_
_entity.id
_entity.type
_entity.pdbx_description
1 polymer ?
#
loop_
_entity_poly.entity_id
_entity_poly.type
_entity_poly.pdbx_seq_one_letter_code
_entity_poly.pdbx_strand_id
1 'polypeptide(L)'
;MTEQQILIGKGEDKVYLNPKYANRHGLIAGATGTGKTVSLQVLSEGFARIGVPVFMADVKGDLSGITQPGKPHPKVDERIEKIGIDDFKFEGFPTVFWDLFGEQGHPIRTTISDMGPLILSRLLDLNDTQEGVLNVAFKYADDEGLLLLDLDDLRTTLKYIGENRKEFQNAYGNVSAASIGAIQRRLLVLEQQGAENFFGEPALDIWDFMRTGAGGYGQINILAANKLMESPRLYATFLLWLISELFEELPEVGDMDKPRLVFFFD
;
A
#
# COMPACT_ATOMS: atom_id res chain seq x y z
N MET A 1 9.77 -20.97 -26.70
CA MET A 1 9.88 -20.51 -25.30
C MET A 1 8.66 -21.04 -24.59
N THR A 2 8.81 -21.91 -23.61
CA THR A 2 7.69 -22.32 -22.74
C THR A 2 7.10 -21.05 -22.15
N GLU A 3 5.83 -20.77 -22.42
CA GLU A 3 5.13 -19.64 -21.80
C GLU A 3 5.30 -19.76 -20.28
N GLN A 4 5.79 -18.71 -19.64
CA GLN A 4 5.95 -18.65 -18.18
C GLN A 4 4.56 -18.62 -17.54
N GLN A 5 3.88 -19.76 -17.45
CA GLN A 5 2.52 -19.86 -16.95
C GLN A 5 2.51 -20.16 -15.45
N ILE A 6 1.50 -19.63 -14.72
CA ILE A 6 1.33 -19.86 -13.29
C ILE A 6 0.24 -20.90 -13.09
N LEU A 7 0.57 -22.05 -12.50
CA LEU A 7 -0.41 -23.09 -12.19
C LEU A 7 -1.36 -22.62 -11.07
N ILE A 8 -2.66 -22.52 -11.36
CA ILE A 8 -3.68 -22.18 -10.36
C ILE A 8 -4.19 -23.46 -9.66
N GLY A 9 -4.36 -24.53 -10.43
CA GLY A 9 -4.92 -25.78 -9.92
C GLY A 9 -5.29 -26.76 -11.04
N LYS A 10 -6.21 -27.68 -10.76
CA LYS A 10 -6.67 -28.70 -11.70
C LYS A 10 -8.18 -28.94 -11.54
N GLY A 11 -8.89 -28.91 -12.67
CA GLY A 11 -10.25 -29.40 -12.83
C GLY A 11 -10.23 -30.75 -13.54
N GLU A 12 -10.81 -30.83 -14.74
CA GLU A 12 -10.55 -31.94 -15.67
C GLU A 12 -9.08 -31.88 -16.13
N ASP A 13 -8.64 -30.70 -16.57
CA ASP A 13 -7.27 -30.39 -16.93
C ASP A 13 -6.59 -29.46 -15.90
N LYS A 14 -5.26 -29.38 -15.96
CA LYS A 14 -4.49 -28.37 -15.22
C LYS A 14 -4.85 -26.97 -15.77
N VAL A 15 -5.12 -26.04 -14.87
CA VAL A 15 -5.51 -24.66 -15.20
C VAL A 15 -4.37 -23.73 -14.85
N TYR A 16 -3.97 -22.93 -15.83
CA TYR A 16 -2.86 -22.00 -15.71
C TYR A 16 -3.33 -20.57 -15.97
N LEU A 17 -2.75 -19.62 -15.22
CA LEU A 17 -2.80 -18.20 -15.50
C LEU A 17 -1.67 -17.84 -16.46
N ASN A 18 -2.03 -17.30 -17.62
CA ASN A 18 -1.08 -16.64 -18.49
C ASN A 18 -0.79 -15.23 -17.93
N PRO A 19 0.48 -14.89 -17.59
CA PRO A 19 0.81 -13.60 -16.97
C PRO A 19 0.42 -12.39 -17.82
N LYS A 20 0.30 -12.53 -19.14
CA LYS A 20 -0.18 -11.46 -20.01
C LYS A 20 -1.58 -10.97 -19.60
N TYR A 21 -2.43 -11.86 -19.09
CA TYR A 21 -3.77 -11.50 -18.61
C TYR A 21 -3.81 -11.07 -17.14
N ALA A 22 -2.67 -11.15 -16.42
CA ALA A 22 -2.56 -10.68 -15.04
C ALA A 22 -2.38 -9.16 -14.92
N ASN A 23 -2.40 -8.42 -16.03
CA ASN A 23 -2.53 -6.96 -16.05
C ASN A 23 -3.99 -6.49 -15.85
N ARG A 24 -4.93 -7.42 -15.64
CA ARG A 24 -6.34 -7.14 -15.36
C ARG A 24 -6.67 -7.46 -13.91
N HIS A 25 -7.64 -6.75 -13.35
CA HIS A 25 -8.12 -7.02 -12.00
C HIS A 25 -8.83 -8.38 -11.94
N GLY A 26 -8.62 -9.10 -10.83
CA GLY A 26 -9.25 -10.38 -10.53
C GLY A 26 -9.89 -10.37 -9.15
N LEU A 27 -10.73 -11.37 -8.87
CA LEU A 27 -11.41 -11.55 -7.60
C LEU A 27 -11.23 -12.99 -7.10
N ILE A 28 -10.76 -13.14 -5.87
CA ILE A 28 -10.70 -14.43 -5.16
C ILE A 28 -11.79 -14.43 -4.09
N ALA A 29 -12.89 -15.12 -4.36
CA ALA A 29 -14.03 -15.19 -3.44
C ALA A 29 -14.16 -16.59 -2.82
N GLY A 30 -14.56 -16.64 -1.55
CA GLY A 30 -14.80 -17.88 -0.82
C GLY A 30 -15.14 -17.61 0.65
N ALA A 31 -15.77 -18.57 1.32
CA ALA A 31 -16.04 -18.46 2.75
C ALA A 31 -14.76 -18.52 3.60
N THR A 32 -14.85 -18.28 4.90
CA THR A 32 -13.72 -18.49 5.80
C THR A 32 -13.32 -19.97 5.82
N GLY A 33 -12.01 -20.25 5.76
CA GLY A 33 -11.50 -21.62 5.76
C GLY A 33 -11.54 -22.34 4.40
N THR A 34 -12.03 -21.71 3.33
CA THR A 34 -12.05 -22.34 1.99
C THR A 34 -10.74 -22.22 1.22
N GLY A 35 -9.66 -21.76 1.86
CA GLY A 35 -8.33 -21.71 1.27
C GLY A 35 -7.96 -20.41 0.55
N LYS A 36 -8.66 -19.28 0.79
CA LYS A 36 -8.30 -17.97 0.20
C LYS A 36 -6.83 -17.60 0.41
N THR A 37 -6.35 -17.70 1.65
CA THR A 37 -4.94 -17.45 2.00
C THR A 37 -3.98 -18.34 1.20
N VAL A 38 -4.31 -19.63 1.05
CA VAL A 38 -3.50 -20.58 0.28
C VAL A 38 -3.49 -20.22 -1.21
N SER A 39 -4.64 -19.81 -1.77
CA SER A 39 -4.72 -19.33 -3.16
C SER A 39 -3.87 -18.08 -3.38
N LEU A 40 -3.93 -17.12 -2.45
CA LEU A 40 -3.09 -15.91 -2.48
C LEU A 40 -1.60 -16.28 -2.43
N GLN A 41 -1.19 -17.16 -1.52
CA GLN A 41 0.20 -17.62 -1.42
C GLN A 41 0.66 -18.30 -2.72
N VAL A 42 -0.09 -19.26 -3.24
CA VAL A 42 0.27 -19.97 -4.48
C VAL A 42 0.42 -19.01 -5.67
N LEU A 43 -0.49 -18.05 -5.82
CA LEU A 43 -0.39 -17.05 -6.88
C LEU A 43 0.84 -16.14 -6.67
N SER A 44 1.07 -15.70 -5.44
CA SER A 44 2.19 -14.83 -5.10
C SER A 44 3.54 -15.49 -5.37
N GLU A 45 3.70 -16.74 -4.96
CA GLU A 45 4.87 -17.55 -5.31
C GLU A 45 5.00 -17.72 -6.82
N GLY A 46 3.90 -17.95 -7.53
CA GLY A 46 3.87 -18.07 -8.98
C GLY A 46 4.40 -16.82 -9.69
N PHE A 47 3.93 -15.64 -9.29
CA PHE A 47 4.41 -14.35 -9.79
C PHE A 47 5.89 -14.13 -9.44
N ALA A 48 6.27 -14.39 -8.18
CA ALA A 48 7.66 -14.28 -7.75
C ALA A 48 8.58 -15.18 -8.58
N ARG A 49 8.20 -16.45 -8.85
CA ARG A 49 8.96 -17.40 -9.70
C ARG A 49 9.24 -16.87 -11.11
N ILE A 50 8.34 -16.07 -11.67
CA ILE A 50 8.51 -15.46 -13.00
C ILE A 50 9.14 -14.07 -12.94
N GLY A 51 9.66 -13.64 -11.79
CA GLY A 51 10.32 -12.34 -11.62
C GLY A 51 9.36 -11.16 -11.49
N VAL A 52 8.09 -11.39 -11.14
CA VAL A 52 7.10 -10.35 -10.90
C VAL A 52 6.98 -10.09 -9.40
N PRO A 53 7.35 -8.89 -8.91
CA PRO A 53 7.14 -8.50 -7.53
C PRO A 53 5.66 -8.49 -7.15
N VAL A 54 5.38 -8.78 -5.88
CA VAL A 54 4.03 -8.89 -5.36
C VAL A 54 3.92 -8.06 -4.10
N PHE A 55 2.82 -7.33 -3.92
CA PHE A 55 2.44 -6.67 -2.68
C PHE A 55 1.18 -7.30 -2.12
N MET A 56 1.15 -7.57 -0.80
CA MET A 56 -0.01 -8.10 -0.10
C MET A 56 -0.13 -7.53 1.31
N ALA A 57 -1.35 -7.34 1.78
CA ALA A 57 -1.64 -7.01 3.17
C ALA A 57 -1.84 -8.28 4.00
N ASP A 58 -1.05 -8.46 5.06
CA ASP A 58 -1.19 -9.56 6.02
C ASP A 58 -2.04 -9.12 7.21
N VAL A 59 -3.35 -9.24 7.05
CA VAL A 59 -4.34 -8.92 8.09
C VAL A 59 -4.34 -9.95 9.22
N LYS A 60 -4.00 -11.21 8.92
CA LYS A 60 -4.09 -12.33 9.89
C LYS A 60 -2.77 -12.69 10.55
N GLY A 61 -1.66 -12.19 10.03
CA GLY A 61 -0.30 -12.56 10.45
C GLY A 61 0.11 -13.96 9.97
N ASP A 62 -0.54 -14.51 8.95
CA ASP A 62 -0.35 -15.89 8.49
C ASP A 62 0.40 -16.01 7.16
N LEU A 63 0.91 -14.90 6.60
CA LEU A 63 1.62 -14.89 5.32
C LEU A 63 3.15 -14.91 5.46
N SER A 64 3.68 -14.58 6.63
CA SER A 64 5.14 -14.53 6.90
C SER A 64 5.90 -15.84 6.61
N GLY A 65 5.19 -16.97 6.66
CA GLY A 65 5.74 -18.30 6.36
C GLY A 65 6.30 -18.46 4.94
N ILE A 66 5.90 -17.61 4.00
CA ILE A 66 6.37 -17.64 2.60
C ILE A 66 7.89 -17.41 2.46
N THR A 67 8.52 -16.85 3.49
CA THR A 67 9.98 -16.64 3.56
C THR A 67 10.77 -17.92 3.69
N GLN A 68 10.15 -18.99 4.23
CA GLN A 68 10.84 -20.23 4.56
C GLN A 68 10.41 -21.36 3.63
N PRO A 69 11.32 -22.27 3.28
CA PRO A 69 10.93 -23.54 2.71
C PRO A 69 9.92 -24.25 3.64
N GLY A 70 8.79 -24.65 3.07
CA GLY A 70 7.81 -25.48 3.77
C GLY A 70 8.40 -26.84 4.21
N LYS A 71 7.69 -27.52 5.10
CA LYS A 71 8.02 -28.88 5.55
C LYS A 71 7.10 -29.88 4.85
N PRO A 72 7.58 -31.11 4.55
CA PRO A 72 6.74 -32.17 4.04
C PRO A 72 5.51 -32.40 4.91
N HIS A 73 4.35 -32.56 4.28
CA HIS A 73 3.08 -32.75 4.97
C HIS A 73 2.16 -33.65 4.14
N PRO A 74 1.62 -34.75 4.69
CA PRO A 74 0.89 -35.76 3.91
C PRO A 74 -0.23 -35.19 3.01
N LYS A 75 -1.03 -34.26 3.53
CA LYS A 75 -2.10 -33.61 2.74
C LYS A 75 -1.60 -32.74 1.58
N VAL A 76 -0.39 -32.20 1.69
CA VAL A 76 0.23 -31.40 0.63
C VAL A 76 0.74 -32.35 -0.44
N ASP A 77 1.43 -33.42 -0.03
CA ASP A 77 1.96 -34.45 -0.92
C ASP A 77 0.84 -35.13 -1.73
N GLU A 78 -0.25 -35.57 -1.07
CA GLU A 78 -1.45 -36.11 -1.73
C GLU A 78 -2.04 -35.13 -2.76
N ARG A 79 -2.01 -33.82 -2.46
CA ARG A 79 -2.55 -32.79 -3.36
C ARG A 79 -1.63 -32.55 -4.56
N ILE A 80 -0.32 -32.56 -4.35
CA ILE A 80 0.71 -32.46 -5.40
C ILE A 80 0.54 -33.62 -6.38
N GLU A 81 0.40 -34.85 -5.86
CA GLU A 81 0.17 -36.06 -6.67
C GLU A 81 -1.15 -35.98 -7.44
N LYS A 82 -2.24 -35.57 -6.78
CA LYS A 82 -3.56 -35.43 -7.42
C LYS A 82 -3.57 -34.42 -8.56
N ILE A 83 -2.86 -33.30 -8.40
CA ILE A 83 -2.70 -32.29 -9.44
C ILE A 83 -1.72 -32.78 -10.51
N GLY A 84 -0.76 -33.62 -10.14
CA GLY A 84 0.31 -34.15 -11.00
C GLY A 84 1.41 -33.12 -11.22
N ILE A 85 1.92 -32.51 -10.16
CA ILE A 85 3.01 -31.52 -10.26
C ILE A 85 4.35 -32.27 -10.19
N ASP A 86 5.04 -32.38 -11.32
CA ASP A 86 6.19 -33.28 -11.46
C ASP A 86 7.50 -32.71 -10.86
N ASP A 87 7.55 -31.42 -10.50
CA ASP A 87 8.74 -30.71 -10.00
C ASP A 87 8.47 -29.84 -8.77
N PHE A 88 7.57 -30.26 -7.89
CA PHE A 88 7.26 -29.48 -6.69
C PHE A 88 8.45 -29.40 -5.73
N LYS A 89 8.78 -28.18 -5.28
CA LYS A 89 9.80 -27.94 -4.26
C LYS A 89 9.27 -26.98 -3.21
N PHE A 90 9.55 -27.30 -1.96
CA PHE A 90 9.41 -26.34 -0.87
C PHE A 90 10.53 -25.31 -0.98
N GLU A 91 10.17 -24.08 -1.28
CA GLU A 91 11.08 -22.97 -1.50
C GLU A 91 10.65 -21.79 -0.63
N GLY A 92 11.61 -21.01 -0.15
CA GLY A 92 11.36 -19.72 0.50
C GLY A 92 11.56 -18.59 -0.52
N PHE A 93 10.77 -17.53 -0.39
CA PHE A 93 10.79 -16.40 -1.31
C PHE A 93 11.40 -15.14 -0.68
N PRO A 94 12.16 -14.34 -1.45
CA PRO A 94 12.68 -13.07 -0.95
C PRO A 94 11.52 -12.14 -0.59
N THR A 95 11.43 -11.81 0.69
CA THR A 95 10.29 -11.07 1.24
C THR A 95 10.76 -9.86 2.04
N VAL A 96 10.05 -8.74 1.92
CA VAL A 96 10.21 -7.55 2.73
C VAL A 96 8.93 -7.32 3.51
N PHE A 97 9.05 -7.12 4.81
CA PHE A 97 7.95 -6.74 5.67
C PHE A 97 7.88 -5.23 5.78
N TRP A 98 6.69 -4.68 5.64
CA TRP A 98 6.40 -3.26 5.71
C TRP A 98 5.40 -3.00 6.84
N ASP A 99 5.53 -1.87 7.52
CA ASP A 99 4.68 -1.53 8.67
C ASP A 99 4.54 -0.01 8.79
N LEU A 100 3.33 0.50 8.98
CA LEU A 100 3.09 1.93 9.20
C LEU A 100 3.47 2.36 10.63
N PHE A 101 3.52 1.43 11.58
CA PHE A 101 3.94 1.69 12.96
C PHE A 101 5.43 1.39 13.18
N GLY A 102 6.10 0.74 12.22
CA GLY A 102 7.52 0.38 12.30
C GLY A 102 7.87 -0.64 13.38
N GLU A 103 6.92 -1.45 13.84
CA GLU A 103 7.11 -2.46 14.90
C GLU A 103 7.52 -3.82 14.32
N GLN A 104 6.91 -4.23 13.19
CA GLN A 104 7.03 -5.58 12.62
C GLN A 104 7.71 -5.62 11.24
N GLY A 105 8.13 -4.47 10.71
CA GLY A 105 8.70 -4.35 9.38
C GLY A 105 9.37 -3.01 9.14
N HIS A 106 9.82 -2.80 7.91
CA HIS A 106 10.34 -1.52 7.46
C HIS A 106 9.24 -0.46 7.54
N PRO A 107 9.53 0.73 8.11
CA PRO A 107 8.55 1.78 8.23
C PRO A 107 8.11 2.26 6.84
N ILE A 108 6.81 2.27 6.58
CA ILE A 108 6.25 3.03 5.45
C ILE A 108 5.99 4.45 5.92
N ARG A 109 6.54 5.43 5.21
CA ARG A 109 6.29 6.84 5.47
C ARG A 109 6.02 7.62 4.18
N THR A 110 5.41 8.78 4.34
CA THR A 110 5.21 9.81 3.32
C THR A 110 5.17 11.17 4.01
N THR A 111 5.34 12.27 3.30
CA THR A 111 5.22 13.60 3.91
C THR A 111 3.83 14.22 3.72
N ILE A 112 3.48 15.23 4.52
CA ILE A 112 2.27 16.02 4.27
C ILE A 112 2.33 16.71 2.91
N SER A 113 3.53 17.13 2.51
CA SER A 113 3.77 17.76 1.21
C SER A 113 3.47 16.80 0.05
N ASP A 114 3.93 15.54 0.13
CA ASP A 114 3.69 14.53 -0.91
C ASP A 114 2.21 14.17 -1.04
N MET A 115 1.45 14.15 0.06
CA MET A 115 -0.01 13.97 -0.02
C MET A 115 -0.72 15.12 -0.71
N GLY A 116 -0.25 16.34 -0.49
CA GLY A 116 -0.91 17.53 -0.98
C GLY A 116 -2.29 17.80 -0.32
N PRO A 117 -2.89 18.97 -0.63
CA PRO A 117 -4.13 19.40 0.00
C PRO A 117 -5.36 18.59 -0.43
N LEU A 118 -5.38 18.05 -1.66
CA LEU A 118 -6.54 17.35 -2.20
C LEU A 118 -6.75 15.98 -1.54
N ILE A 119 -5.70 15.15 -1.50
CA ILE A 119 -5.75 13.81 -0.89
C ILE A 119 -6.04 13.96 0.60
N LEU A 120 -5.35 14.89 1.26
CA LEU A 120 -5.53 15.15 2.68
C LEU A 120 -6.93 15.67 3.01
N SER A 121 -7.56 16.47 2.14
CA SER A 121 -8.94 16.92 2.31
C SER A 121 -9.95 15.77 2.26
N ARG A 122 -9.78 14.86 1.29
CA ARG A 122 -10.65 13.67 1.17
C ARG A 122 -10.51 12.76 2.37
N LEU A 123 -9.27 12.57 2.83
CA LEU A 123 -8.92 11.75 3.99
C LEU A 123 -9.54 12.27 5.29
N LEU A 124 -9.45 13.59 5.50
CA LEU A 124 -9.98 14.24 6.69
C LEU A 124 -11.50 14.50 6.62
N ASP A 125 -12.14 14.10 5.52
CA ASP A 125 -13.57 14.33 5.25
C ASP A 125 -13.91 15.83 5.41
N LEU A 126 -13.13 16.65 4.70
CA LEU A 126 -13.28 18.09 4.67
C LEU A 126 -14.33 18.51 3.65
N ASN A 127 -15.11 19.55 3.98
CA ASN A 127 -15.95 20.22 2.99
C ASN A 127 -15.14 21.23 2.15
N ASP A 128 -15.72 21.72 1.06
CA ASP A 128 -15.08 22.67 0.13
C ASP A 128 -14.46 23.89 0.82
N THR A 129 -15.11 24.39 1.89
CA THR A 129 -14.60 25.55 2.64
C THR A 129 -13.37 25.19 3.48
N GLN A 130 -13.33 23.99 4.05
CA GLN A 130 -12.19 23.49 4.82
C GLN A 130 -11.04 23.09 3.89
N GLU A 131 -11.34 22.45 2.76
CA GLU A 131 -10.38 22.18 1.68
C GLU A 131 -9.76 23.48 1.17
N GLY A 132 -10.54 24.54 0.96
CA GLY A 132 -10.02 25.85 0.58
C GLY A 132 -9.03 26.42 1.61
N VAL A 133 -9.30 26.26 2.92
CA VAL A 133 -8.36 26.66 3.98
C VAL A 133 -7.10 25.81 3.96
N LEU A 134 -7.21 24.51 3.69
CA LEU A 134 -6.05 23.64 3.58
C LEU A 134 -5.19 24.03 2.38
N ASN A 135 -5.79 24.31 1.22
CA ASN A 135 -5.07 24.82 0.05
C ASN A 135 -4.31 26.12 0.34
N VAL A 136 -4.89 27.04 1.12
CA VAL A 136 -4.18 28.26 1.55
C VAL A 136 -2.95 27.92 2.40
N ALA A 137 -3.07 26.93 3.30
CA ALA A 137 -1.93 26.50 4.12
C ALA A 137 -0.79 25.92 3.29
N PHE A 138 -1.10 25.08 2.30
CA PHE A 138 -0.10 24.55 1.36
C PHE A 138 0.51 25.66 0.49
N LYS A 139 -0.32 26.54 -0.08
CA LYS A 139 0.16 27.65 -0.90
C LYS A 139 1.13 28.57 -0.16
N TYR A 140 0.82 28.85 1.11
CA TYR A 140 1.70 29.61 1.99
C TYR A 140 3.02 28.88 2.25
N ALA A 141 2.98 27.59 2.54
CA ALA A 141 4.18 26.79 2.72
C ALA A 141 5.06 26.83 1.46
N ASP A 142 4.46 26.68 0.27
CA ASP A 142 5.16 26.77 -1.02
C ASP A 142 5.80 28.15 -1.25
N ASP A 143 5.08 29.25 -0.97
CA ASP A 143 5.58 30.62 -1.16
C ASP A 143 6.76 30.94 -0.25
N GLU A 144 6.76 30.41 0.96
CA GLU A 144 7.83 30.59 1.95
C GLU A 144 8.93 29.53 1.86
N GLY A 145 8.81 28.56 0.94
CA GLY A 145 9.77 27.46 0.78
C GLY A 145 9.81 26.50 1.98
N LEU A 146 8.71 26.36 2.70
CA LEU A 146 8.55 25.46 3.83
C LEU A 146 8.08 24.09 3.34
N LEU A 147 8.77 23.04 3.76
CA LEU A 147 8.30 21.67 3.58
C LEU A 147 7.43 21.27 4.77
N LEU A 148 6.22 20.81 4.50
CA LEU A 148 5.34 20.21 5.51
C LEU A 148 5.68 18.72 5.56
N LEU A 149 6.48 18.30 6.54
CA LEU A 149 6.93 16.92 6.65
C LEU A 149 5.90 16.08 7.41
N ASP A 150 5.46 16.58 8.55
CA ASP A 150 4.60 15.85 9.48
C ASP A 150 3.32 16.62 9.88
N LEU A 151 2.52 15.99 10.74
CA LEU A 151 1.26 16.56 11.22
C LEU A 151 1.47 17.83 12.06
N ASP A 152 2.58 17.95 12.79
CA ASP A 152 2.88 19.11 13.62
C ASP A 152 3.27 20.34 12.78
N ASP A 153 3.97 20.14 11.66
CA ASP A 153 4.25 21.20 10.67
C ASP A 153 2.94 21.78 10.13
N LEU A 154 2.01 20.93 9.72
CA LEU A 154 0.72 21.37 9.21
C LEU A 154 -0.11 22.07 10.29
N ARG A 155 -0.15 21.52 11.51
CA ARG A 155 -0.89 22.11 12.64
C ARG A 155 -0.33 23.48 13.01
N THR A 156 0.99 23.62 13.04
CA THR A 156 1.68 24.88 13.33
C THR A 156 1.41 25.91 12.24
N THR A 157 1.43 25.49 10.97
CA THR A 157 1.07 26.34 9.82
C THR A 157 -0.37 26.84 9.92
N LEU A 158 -1.33 25.94 10.16
CA LEU A 158 -2.74 26.29 10.34
C LEU A 158 -2.95 27.23 11.54
N LYS A 159 -2.22 27.02 12.64
CA LYS A 159 -2.25 27.90 13.81
C LYS A 159 -1.73 29.29 13.47
N TYR A 160 -0.59 29.38 12.80
CA TYR A 160 0.01 30.64 12.36
C TYR A 160 -0.94 31.44 11.46
N ILE A 161 -1.56 30.79 10.48
CA ILE A 161 -2.59 31.41 9.63
C ILE A 161 -3.78 31.90 10.47
N GLY A 162 -4.20 31.11 11.45
CA GLY A 162 -5.28 31.45 12.38
C GLY A 162 -5.01 32.65 13.28
N GLU A 163 -3.75 32.86 13.68
CA GLU A 163 -3.29 34.00 14.47
C GLU A 163 -3.12 35.26 13.61
N ASN A 164 -2.74 35.09 12.34
CA ASN A 164 -2.45 36.19 11.40
C ASN A 164 -3.53 36.42 10.31
N ARG A 165 -4.78 35.97 10.55
CA ARG A 165 -5.87 35.95 9.53
C ARG A 165 -6.05 37.22 8.70
N LYS A 166 -5.86 38.41 9.27
CA LYS A 166 -6.07 39.68 8.55
C LYS A 166 -5.08 39.87 7.40
N GLU A 167 -3.84 39.42 7.59
CA GLU A 167 -2.79 39.46 6.57
C GLU A 167 -3.07 38.44 5.48
N PHE A 168 -3.35 37.19 5.87
CA PHE A 168 -3.72 36.12 4.97
C PHE A 168 -4.98 36.40 4.16
N GLN A 169 -5.97 37.11 4.75
CA GLN A 169 -7.19 37.49 4.06
C GLN A 169 -6.91 38.35 2.81
N ASN A 170 -5.90 39.21 2.86
CA ASN A 170 -5.55 40.09 1.74
C ASN A 170 -4.76 39.35 0.66
N ALA A 171 -3.90 38.39 1.06
CA ALA A 171 -3.01 37.68 0.13
C ALA A 171 -3.65 36.43 -0.49
N TYR A 172 -4.42 35.67 0.28
CA TYR A 172 -4.90 34.33 -0.09
C TYR A 172 -6.43 34.17 -0.01
N GLY A 173 -7.14 35.18 0.49
CA GLY A 173 -8.59 35.15 0.69
C GLY A 173 -9.00 34.73 2.11
N ASN A 174 -10.30 34.72 2.37
CA ASN A 174 -10.83 34.60 3.73
C ASN A 174 -10.65 33.18 4.31
N VAL A 175 -9.93 33.10 5.43
CA VAL A 175 -9.74 31.86 6.20
C VAL A 175 -10.51 31.96 7.52
N SER A 176 -11.53 31.13 7.72
CA SER A 176 -12.35 31.18 8.93
C SER A 176 -11.70 30.44 10.12
N ALA A 177 -11.84 31.00 11.32
CA ALA A 177 -11.39 30.36 12.57
C ALA A 177 -12.07 29.00 12.80
N ALA A 178 -13.35 28.90 12.42
CA ALA A 178 -14.14 27.70 12.56
C ALA A 178 -13.62 26.56 11.67
N SER A 179 -13.22 26.87 10.43
CA SER A 179 -12.63 25.93 9.49
C SER A 179 -11.28 25.41 10.00
N ILE A 180 -10.38 26.30 10.44
CA ILE A 180 -9.09 25.90 11.04
C ILE A 180 -9.32 24.95 12.22
N GLY A 181 -10.21 25.32 13.14
CA GLY A 181 -10.51 24.47 14.30
C GLY A 181 -11.12 23.12 13.93
N ALA A 182 -11.89 23.05 12.84
CA ALA A 182 -12.42 21.79 12.33
C ALA A 182 -11.32 20.89 11.77
N ILE A 183 -10.41 21.43 10.96
CA ILE A 183 -9.27 20.70 10.39
C ILE A 183 -8.36 20.19 11.52
N GLN A 184 -8.00 21.04 12.49
CA GLN A 184 -7.18 20.64 13.63
C GLN A 184 -7.79 19.50 14.45
N ARG A 185 -9.12 19.49 14.66
CA ARG A 185 -9.78 18.36 15.32
C ARG A 185 -9.72 17.06 14.52
N ARG A 186 -9.75 17.13 13.18
CA ARG A 186 -9.60 15.94 12.32
C ARG A 186 -8.17 15.41 12.38
N LEU A 187 -7.17 16.28 12.35
CA LEU A 187 -5.75 15.93 12.50
C LEU A 187 -5.49 15.23 13.84
N LEU A 188 -6.03 15.75 14.96
CA LEU A 188 -5.90 15.11 16.28
C LEU A 188 -6.45 13.68 16.32
N VAL A 189 -7.54 13.39 15.60
CA VAL A 189 -8.07 12.01 15.54
C VAL A 189 -7.14 11.10 14.75
N LEU A 190 -6.47 11.62 13.73
CA LEU A 190 -5.51 10.88 12.93
C LEU A 190 -4.22 10.58 13.72
N GLU A 191 -3.73 11.55 14.50
CA GLU A 191 -2.63 11.37 15.46
C GLU A 191 -2.95 10.28 16.49
N GLN A 192 -4.16 10.27 17.06
CA GLN A 192 -4.60 9.24 18.00
C GLN A 192 -4.60 7.82 17.40
N GLN A 193 -4.65 7.70 16.07
CA GLN A 193 -4.53 6.42 15.35
C GLN A 193 -3.08 6.08 14.98
N GLY A 194 -2.10 6.84 15.46
CA GLY A 194 -0.67 6.58 15.26
C GLY A 194 -0.11 7.05 13.92
N ALA A 195 -0.80 7.96 13.22
CA ALA A 195 -0.37 8.49 11.93
C ALA A 195 0.94 9.29 11.98
N GLU A 196 1.38 9.70 13.18
CA GLU A 196 2.72 10.26 13.42
C GLU A 196 3.85 9.34 12.97
N ASN A 197 3.64 8.02 12.93
CA ASN A 197 4.64 7.07 12.45
C ASN A 197 4.69 6.98 10.92
N PHE A 198 3.61 7.41 10.27
CA PHE A 198 3.42 7.37 8.82
C PHE A 198 3.78 8.70 8.15
N PHE A 199 3.52 9.85 8.80
CA PHE A 199 3.92 11.15 8.26
C PHE A 199 5.34 11.53 8.70
N GLY A 200 6.27 11.59 7.75
CA GLY A 200 7.65 12.00 7.98
C GLY A 200 8.62 11.37 6.98
N GLU A 201 9.92 11.49 7.27
CA GLU A 201 11.00 11.01 6.40
C GLU A 201 11.71 9.75 6.96
N PRO A 202 12.39 8.94 6.12
CA PRO A 202 12.38 9.01 4.66
C PRO A 202 11.04 8.52 4.09
N ALA A 203 10.49 9.24 3.11
CA ALA A 203 9.33 8.77 2.38
C ALA A 203 9.66 7.48 1.61
N LEU A 204 8.68 6.59 1.48
CA LEU A 204 8.84 5.36 0.70
C LEU A 204 9.00 5.70 -0.78
N ASP A 205 10.05 5.16 -1.39
CA ASP A 205 10.18 5.11 -2.84
C ASP A 205 9.37 3.91 -3.39
N ILE A 206 8.37 4.15 -4.24
CA ILE A 206 7.56 3.07 -4.82
C ILE A 206 8.39 2.05 -5.64
N TRP A 207 9.56 2.46 -6.15
CA TRP A 207 10.48 1.58 -6.86
C TRP A 207 11.04 0.49 -5.95
N ASP A 208 10.99 0.66 -4.63
CA ASP A 208 11.37 -0.37 -3.66
C ASP A 208 10.45 -1.58 -3.71
N PHE A 209 9.16 -1.41 -4.05
CA PHE A 209 8.26 -2.55 -4.25
C PHE A 209 8.55 -3.35 -5.52
N MET A 210 9.23 -2.75 -6.50
CA MET A 210 9.46 -3.35 -7.82
C MET A 210 10.81 -4.08 -7.95
N ARG A 211 11.52 -4.25 -6.84
CA ARG A 211 12.82 -4.93 -6.85
C ARG A 211 12.68 -6.42 -7.16
N THR A 212 13.68 -6.95 -7.85
CA THR A 212 13.85 -8.40 -8.04
C THR A 212 14.87 -8.89 -7.02
N GLY A 213 14.49 -9.89 -6.22
CA GLY A 213 15.35 -10.52 -5.23
C GLY A 213 16.39 -11.47 -5.84
N ALA A 214 17.08 -12.19 -4.96
CA ALA A 214 18.10 -13.17 -5.35
C ALA A 214 17.53 -14.23 -6.30
N GLY A 215 18.33 -14.70 -7.26
CA GLY A 215 17.91 -15.77 -8.19
C GLY A 215 16.92 -15.34 -9.28
N GLY A 216 16.60 -14.05 -9.40
CA GLY A 216 15.64 -13.54 -10.39
C GLY A 216 14.19 -13.60 -9.93
N TYR A 217 13.94 -13.95 -8.65
CA TYR A 217 12.61 -13.94 -8.07
C TYR A 217 12.08 -12.51 -7.90
N GLY A 218 10.81 -12.27 -8.22
CA GLY A 218 10.13 -11.04 -7.83
C GLY A 218 10.08 -10.95 -6.31
N GLN A 219 10.36 -9.76 -5.76
CA GLN A 219 10.30 -9.56 -4.32
C GLN A 219 8.85 -9.60 -3.84
N ILE A 220 8.61 -10.30 -2.73
CA ILE A 220 7.32 -10.32 -2.06
C ILE A 220 7.31 -9.23 -0.99
N ASN A 221 6.35 -8.33 -1.04
CA ASN A 221 6.17 -7.22 -0.12
C ASN A 221 4.95 -7.52 0.74
N ILE A 222 5.14 -7.67 2.04
CA ILE A 222 4.07 -7.97 2.99
C ILE A 222 3.88 -6.77 3.90
N LEU A 223 2.71 -6.14 3.84
CA LEU A 223 2.30 -5.14 4.80
C LEU A 223 1.75 -5.83 6.06
N ALA A 224 2.39 -5.63 7.20
CA ALA A 224 1.88 -6.04 8.50
C ALA A 224 0.63 -5.20 8.83
N ALA A 225 -0.55 -5.79 8.66
CA ALA A 225 -1.83 -5.06 8.73
C ALA A 225 -2.70 -5.47 9.93
N ASN A 226 -2.26 -6.42 10.75
CA ASN A 226 -2.97 -6.92 11.93
C ASN A 226 -3.43 -5.80 12.89
N LYS A 227 -2.52 -4.90 13.30
CA LYS A 227 -2.84 -3.72 14.14
C LYS A 227 -3.49 -2.60 13.32
N LEU A 228 -3.11 -2.49 12.06
CA LEU A 228 -3.58 -1.44 11.15
C LEU A 228 -5.09 -1.51 10.90
N MET A 229 -5.67 -2.72 10.93
CA MET A 229 -7.13 -2.90 10.85
C MET A 229 -7.91 -2.25 12.00
N GLU A 230 -7.29 -2.03 13.15
CA GLU A 230 -7.89 -1.29 14.27
C GLU A 230 -7.89 0.23 14.03
N SER A 231 -7.13 0.70 13.04
CA SER A 231 -6.96 2.11 12.65
C SER A 231 -7.44 2.35 11.21
N PRO A 232 -8.76 2.24 10.93
CA PRO A 232 -9.28 2.22 9.57
C PRO A 232 -9.04 3.50 8.77
N ARG A 233 -8.92 4.67 9.43
CA ARG A 233 -8.58 5.90 8.71
C ARG A 233 -7.12 5.88 8.28
N LEU A 234 -6.20 5.51 9.16
CA LEU A 234 -4.79 5.36 8.79
C LEU A 234 -4.59 4.33 7.66
N TYR A 235 -5.34 3.23 7.68
CA TYR A 235 -5.30 2.26 6.57
C TYR A 235 -5.79 2.87 5.25
N ALA A 236 -6.95 3.54 5.26
CA ALA A 236 -7.50 4.20 4.08
C ALA A 236 -6.59 5.32 3.56
N THR A 237 -5.99 6.09 4.46
CA THR A 237 -4.97 7.11 4.20
C THR A 237 -3.82 6.53 3.41
N PHE A 238 -3.23 5.44 3.92
CA PHE A 238 -2.10 4.79 3.26
C PHE A 238 -2.48 4.22 1.89
N LEU A 239 -3.62 3.53 1.77
CA LEU A 239 -4.05 2.98 0.48
C LEU A 239 -4.29 4.06 -0.56
N LEU A 240 -4.95 5.16 -0.18
CA LEU A 240 -5.23 6.26 -1.09
C LEU A 240 -3.93 6.93 -1.57
N TRP A 241 -3.00 7.18 -0.64
CA TRP A 241 -1.68 7.71 -0.99
C TRP A 241 -0.92 6.75 -1.89
N LEU A 242 -0.83 5.47 -1.53
CA LEU A 242 -0.12 4.47 -2.34
C LEU A 242 -0.65 4.40 -3.78
N ILE A 243 -1.97 4.39 -3.96
CA ILE A 243 -2.56 4.37 -5.31
C ILE A 243 -2.26 5.66 -6.07
N SER A 244 -2.24 6.81 -5.39
CA SER A 244 -1.92 8.10 -6.01
C SER A 244 -0.46 8.13 -6.44
N GLU A 245 0.45 7.72 -5.56
CA GLU A 245 1.89 7.62 -5.82
C GLU A 245 2.19 6.69 -7.00
N LEU A 246 1.56 5.52 -7.05
CA LEU A 246 1.68 4.60 -8.18
C LEU A 246 1.19 5.21 -9.49
N PHE A 247 0.14 6.04 -9.45
CA PHE A 247 -0.38 6.69 -10.65
C PHE A 247 0.51 7.82 -11.15
N GLU A 248 1.14 8.57 -10.23
CA GLU A 248 2.00 9.71 -10.57
C GLU A 248 3.38 9.27 -11.05
N GLU A 249 3.98 8.27 -10.40
CA GLU A 249 5.35 7.84 -10.67
C GLU A 249 5.47 6.77 -11.76
N LEU A 250 4.43 5.95 -11.97
CA LEU A 250 4.50 4.88 -12.97
C LEU A 250 4.06 5.34 -14.36
N PRO A 251 4.82 5.01 -15.41
CA PRO A 251 4.39 5.30 -16.77
C PRO A 251 3.24 4.37 -17.18
N GLU A 252 2.31 4.92 -17.95
CA GLU A 252 1.29 4.12 -18.62
C GLU A 252 1.95 3.22 -19.69
N VAL A 253 1.65 1.92 -19.63
CA VAL A 253 2.15 0.92 -20.58
C VAL A 253 1.00 0.09 -21.13
N GLY A 254 1.11 -0.33 -22.39
CA GLY A 254 0.14 -1.24 -23.03
C GLY A 254 0.28 -2.69 -22.58
N ASP A 255 -0.16 -3.62 -23.43
CA ASP A 255 -0.16 -5.05 -23.12
C ASP A 255 1.26 -5.63 -23.10
N MET A 256 1.81 -5.78 -21.89
CA MET A 256 3.06 -6.48 -21.62
C MET A 256 2.87 -7.99 -21.51
N ASP A 257 3.96 -8.75 -21.70
CA ASP A 257 3.95 -10.23 -21.56
C ASP A 257 3.68 -10.69 -20.12
N LYS A 258 3.99 -9.84 -19.13
CA LYS A 258 3.72 -10.04 -17.71
C LYS A 258 3.63 -8.68 -16.99
N PRO A 259 2.91 -8.57 -15.86
CA PRO A 259 2.85 -7.34 -15.07
C PRO A 259 4.21 -6.98 -14.47
N ARG A 260 4.39 -5.70 -14.11
CA ARG A 260 5.60 -5.19 -13.41
C ARG A 260 5.51 -5.30 -11.90
N LEU A 261 4.30 -5.32 -11.36
CA LEU A 261 3.97 -5.42 -9.95
C LEU A 261 2.53 -5.94 -9.85
N VAL A 262 2.25 -6.81 -8.88
CA VAL A 262 0.90 -7.33 -8.60
C VAL A 262 0.50 -6.98 -7.17
N PHE A 263 -0.69 -6.43 -6.99
CA PHE A 263 -1.26 -6.14 -5.67
C PHE A 263 -2.35 -7.15 -5.32
N PHE A 264 -2.30 -7.67 -4.09
CA PHE A 264 -3.39 -8.39 -3.45
C PHE A 264 -3.93 -7.57 -2.28
N PHE A 265 -5.20 -7.19 -2.39
CA PHE A 265 -5.96 -6.56 -1.31
C PHE A 265 -6.93 -7.61 -0.74
N ASP A 266 -6.93 -7.77 0.59
CA ASP A 266 -7.93 -8.55 1.36
C ASP A 266 -8.98 -7.61 1.96
#